data_AF-A0A973TRW1-F1
#
_entry.id   AF-A0A973TRW1-F1
#
_cell.length_a   1.000
_cell.length_b   1.000
_cell.length_c   1.000
_cell.angle_alpha   90.00
_cell.angle_beta   90.00
_cell.angle_gamma   90.00
#
_symmetry.space_group_name_H-M   'P 1'
#
loop_
_entity.id
_entity.type
_entity.pdbx_description
1 polymer ?
#
loop_
_entity_poly.entity_id
_entity_poly.type
_entity_poly.pdbx_seq_one_letter_code
_entity_poly.pdbx_strand_id
1 'polypeptide(L)'
;RNAIALLPGRQQKKLTVEILHAIETEISRYVLTISIINVIVGLVFAGLLYFLLDLPADEALLWGTMAGLLNFAPYVGPLIGMLVMLLMGIVSFGETLEALAPAAMYLGLHTLEGQLITPIVLGKRMALSPLVLILSLMVFGWLWGIVGLLLAVPLLVCVKLVLARIEGLEGWARLLE
;
A
#
# COMPACT_ATOMS: atom_id res chain seq x y z
N ARG A 1 14.63 -13.97 21.94
CA ARG A 1 15.93 -14.41 22.51
C ARG A 1 15.95 -15.89 22.93
N ASN A 2 14.89 -16.46 23.53
CA ASN A 2 14.89 -17.87 24.01
C ASN A 2 14.81 -18.95 22.91
N ALA A 3 14.28 -18.64 21.72
CA ALA A 3 14.20 -19.61 20.62
C ALA A 3 15.57 -19.99 20.00
N ILE A 4 16.57 -19.11 20.14
CA ILE A 4 17.92 -19.28 19.58
C ILE A 4 18.70 -20.39 20.33
N ALA A 5 18.27 -20.73 21.55
CA ALA A 5 18.92 -21.76 22.36
C ALA A 5 18.70 -23.19 21.84
N LEU A 6 17.65 -23.41 21.03
CA LEU A 6 17.21 -24.74 20.60
C LEU A 6 17.83 -25.22 19.27
N LEU A 7 18.66 -24.40 18.60
CA LEU A 7 19.24 -24.74 17.29
C LEU A 7 20.63 -25.42 17.41
N PRO A 8 20.86 -26.57 16.75
CA PRO A 8 22.09 -27.36 16.84
C PRO A 8 23.19 -26.79 15.94
N GLY A 9 23.95 -25.81 16.45
CA GLY A 9 25.25 -25.41 15.88
C GLY A 9 25.52 -23.91 15.88
N ARG A 10 26.77 -23.51 16.20
CA ARG A 10 27.22 -22.09 16.19
C ARG A 10 27.05 -21.42 14.82
N GLN A 11 27.12 -22.20 13.74
CA GLN A 11 26.98 -21.73 12.35
C GLN A 11 25.51 -21.43 12.00
N GLN A 12 24.57 -22.26 12.45
CA GLN A 12 23.13 -22.02 12.30
C GLN A 12 22.65 -20.81 13.13
N LYS A 13 23.23 -20.59 14.32
CA LYS A 13 22.94 -19.38 15.13
C LYS A 13 23.41 -18.10 14.43
N LYS A 14 24.60 -18.09 13.83
CA LYS A 14 25.08 -16.94 13.04
C LYS A 14 24.19 -16.67 11.82
N LEU A 15 23.88 -17.71 11.04
CA LEU A 15 22.99 -17.60 9.88
C LEU A 15 21.60 -17.06 10.27
N THR A 16 21.04 -17.54 11.39
CA THR A 16 19.73 -17.08 11.88
C THR A 16 19.76 -15.61 12.30
N VAL A 17 20.81 -15.15 12.98
CA VAL A 17 20.96 -13.75 13.38
C VAL A 17 21.19 -12.86 12.16
N GLU A 18 22.00 -13.28 11.19
CA GLU A 18 22.20 -12.55 9.93
C GLU A 18 20.88 -12.41 9.16
N ILE A 19 20.10 -13.49 9.02
CA ILE A 19 18.79 -13.46 8.37
C ILE A 19 17.84 -12.52 9.13
N LEU A 20 17.80 -12.59 10.46
CA LEU A 20 16.90 -11.75 11.25
C LEU A 20 17.24 -10.26 11.13
N HIS A 21 18.52 -9.91 11.13
CA HIS A 21 18.97 -8.53 10.93
C HIS A 21 18.76 -8.05 9.50
N ALA A 22 18.92 -8.93 8.51
CA ALA A 22 18.59 -8.61 7.12
C ALA A 22 17.08 -8.33 6.97
N ILE A 23 16.21 -9.15 7.57
CA ILE A 23 14.76 -8.93 7.58
C ILE A 23 14.42 -7.60 8.26
N GLU A 24 15.00 -7.33 9.42
CA GLU A 24 14.78 -6.07 10.15
C GLU A 24 15.18 -4.85 9.32
N THR A 25 16.33 -4.91 8.66
CA THR A 25 16.84 -3.83 7.80
C THR A 25 15.95 -3.62 6.57
N GLU A 26 15.51 -4.68 5.92
CA GLU A 26 14.64 -4.61 4.74
C GLU A 26 13.23 -4.12 5.11
N ILE A 27 12.65 -4.60 6.21
CA ILE A 27 11.37 -4.09 6.72
C ILE A 27 11.50 -2.60 7.05
N SER A 28 12.56 -2.21 7.76
CA SER A 28 12.74 -0.80 8.13
C SER A 28 12.92 0.09 6.89
N ARG A 29 13.65 -0.37 5.88
CA ARG A 29 13.82 0.35 4.61
C ARG A 29 12.48 0.47 3.87
N TYR A 30 11.74 -0.64 3.75
CA TYR A 30 10.43 -0.66 3.11
C TYR A 30 9.45 0.29 3.79
N VAL A 31 9.30 0.18 5.12
CA VAL A 31 8.42 1.04 5.92
C VAL A 31 8.81 2.51 5.77
N LEU A 32 10.10 2.83 5.76
CA LEU A 32 10.57 4.20 5.55
C LEU A 32 10.24 4.70 4.14
N THR A 33 10.50 3.90 3.10
CA THR A 33 10.19 4.26 1.71
C THR A 33 8.69 4.50 1.51
N ILE A 34 7.84 3.58 1.97
CA ILE A 34 6.39 3.74 1.81
C ILE A 34 5.84 4.90 2.65
N SER A 35 6.42 5.16 3.83
CA SER A 35 6.03 6.32 4.65
C SER A 35 6.36 7.63 3.94
N ILE A 36 7.54 7.73 3.30
CA ILE A 36 7.92 8.91 2.52
C ILE A 36 6.96 9.10 1.35
N ILE A 37 6.64 8.03 0.60
CA ILE A 37 5.69 8.09 -0.51
C ILE A 37 4.32 8.58 -0.01
N ASN A 38 3.82 8.01 1.08
CA ASN A 38 2.50 8.38 1.64
C ASN A 38 2.46 9.81 2.15
N VAL A 39 3.54 10.31 2.75
CA VAL A 39 3.66 11.72 3.14
C VAL A 39 3.65 12.62 1.91
N ILE A 40 4.39 12.27 0.84
CA ILE A 40 4.39 13.05 -0.41
C ILE A 40 2.99 13.06 -1.05
N VAL A 41 2.35 11.90 -1.17
CA VAL A 41 0.98 11.78 -1.70
C VAL A 41 0.01 12.64 -0.88
N GLY A 42 0.09 12.56 0.45
CA GLY A 42 -0.77 13.34 1.33
C GLY A 42 -0.54 14.85 1.23
N LEU A 43 0.72 15.28 1.14
CA LEU A 43 1.06 16.71 0.97
C LEU A 43 0.67 17.24 -0.42
N VAL A 44 0.86 16.45 -1.47
CA VAL A 44 0.41 16.80 -2.83
C VAL A 44 -1.11 16.93 -2.85
N PHE A 45 -1.82 15.99 -2.25
CA PHE A 45 -3.28 16.04 -2.18
C PHE A 45 -3.78 17.22 -1.35
N ALA A 46 -3.17 17.50 -0.18
CA ALA A 46 -3.46 18.70 0.59
C ALA A 46 -3.20 19.98 -0.21
N GLY A 47 -2.11 20.03 -0.97
CA GLY A 47 -1.79 21.15 -1.85
C GLY A 47 -2.84 21.34 -2.95
N LEU A 48 -3.31 20.25 -3.57
CA LEU A 48 -4.39 20.31 -4.56
C LEU A 48 -5.69 20.87 -3.95
N LEU A 49 -6.07 20.39 -2.76
CA LEU A 49 -7.25 20.89 -2.05
C LEU A 49 -7.12 22.37 -1.68
N TYR A 50 -5.95 22.79 -1.17
CA TYR A 50 -5.70 24.17 -0.76
C TYR A 50 -5.67 25.14 -1.96
N PHE A 51 -4.90 24.82 -3.01
CA PHE A 51 -4.69 25.75 -4.12
C PHE A 51 -5.80 25.74 -5.18
N LEU A 52 -6.55 24.64 -5.32
CA LEU A 52 -7.58 24.52 -6.37
C LEU A 52 -9.01 24.67 -5.85
N LEU A 53 -9.25 24.40 -4.56
CA LEU A 53 -10.58 24.54 -3.95
C LEU A 53 -10.65 25.60 -2.85
N ASP A 54 -9.57 26.37 -2.66
CA ASP A 54 -9.45 27.40 -1.61
C ASP A 54 -9.85 26.90 -0.21
N LEU A 55 -9.64 25.61 0.06
CA LEU A 55 -9.93 25.01 1.35
C LEU A 55 -8.98 25.57 2.43
N PRO A 56 -9.45 25.78 3.67
CA PRO A 56 -8.59 26.13 4.79
C PRO A 56 -7.42 25.16 4.93
N ALA A 57 -6.23 25.67 5.29
CA ALA A 57 -5.02 24.86 5.35
C ALA A 57 -5.11 23.70 6.35
N ASP A 58 -5.84 23.88 7.44
CA ASP A 58 -6.12 22.85 8.45
C ASP A 58 -7.02 21.72 7.90
N GLU A 59 -8.06 22.07 7.16
CA GLU A 59 -8.93 21.08 6.50
C GLU A 59 -8.21 20.36 5.36
N ALA A 60 -7.45 21.08 4.53
CA ALA A 60 -6.65 20.50 3.46
C ALA A 60 -5.59 19.52 4.00
N LEU A 61 -4.92 19.86 5.11
CA LEU A 61 -3.97 18.98 5.77
C LEU A 61 -4.65 17.75 6.40
N LEU A 62 -5.84 17.89 6.97
CA LEU A 62 -6.62 16.76 7.50
C LEU A 62 -6.91 15.74 6.39
N TRP A 63 -7.44 16.20 5.26
CA TRP A 63 -7.79 15.30 4.16
C TRP A 63 -6.56 14.76 3.42
N GLY A 64 -5.49 15.56 3.31
CA GLY A 64 -4.20 15.10 2.80
C GLY A 64 -3.55 14.02 3.66
N THR A 65 -3.52 14.20 4.98
CA THR A 65 -2.99 13.16 5.89
C THR A 65 -3.81 11.88 5.83
N MET A 66 -5.14 11.98 5.77
CA MET A 66 -6.00 10.82 5.58
C MET A 66 -5.73 10.11 4.23
N ALA A 67 -5.57 10.87 3.14
CA ALA A 67 -5.20 10.32 1.84
C ALA A 67 -3.88 9.55 1.88
N GLY A 68 -2.86 10.10 2.54
CA GLY A 68 -1.57 9.43 2.75
C GLY A 68 -1.68 8.17 3.62
N LEU A 69 -2.49 8.20 4.68
CA LEU A 69 -2.72 7.03 5.54
C LEU A 69 -3.45 5.91 4.81
N LEU A 70 -4.48 6.24 4.02
CA LEU A 70 -5.20 5.26 3.21
C LEU A 70 -4.28 4.63 2.15
N ASN A 71 -3.28 5.36 1.66
CA ASN A 71 -2.34 4.84 0.67
C ASN A 71 -1.44 3.70 1.17
N PHE A 72 -1.42 3.40 2.47
CA PHE A 72 -0.79 2.18 2.99
C PHE A 72 -1.46 0.89 2.52
N ALA A 73 -2.73 0.93 2.12
CA ALA A 73 -3.49 -0.23 1.66
C ALA A 73 -3.79 -0.11 0.16
N PRO A 74 -3.02 -0.76 -0.73
CA PRO A 74 -3.26 -0.67 -2.18
C PRO A 74 -4.66 -1.15 -2.54
N TYR A 75 -5.27 -0.53 -3.55
CA TYR A 75 -6.66 -0.75 -4.00
C TYR A 75 -7.74 -0.43 -2.96
N VAL A 76 -7.64 -0.96 -1.74
CA VAL A 76 -8.62 -0.74 -0.67
C VAL A 76 -8.61 0.71 -0.19
N GLY A 77 -7.42 1.25 0.08
CA GLY A 77 -7.21 2.64 0.48
C GLY A 77 -7.76 3.64 -0.54
N PRO A 78 -7.37 3.55 -1.82
CA PRO A 78 -7.94 4.39 -2.88
C PRO A 78 -9.46 4.25 -3.03
N LEU A 79 -10.02 3.04 -2.91
CA LEU A 79 -11.48 2.84 -2.96
C LEU A 79 -12.20 3.53 -1.81
N ILE A 80 -11.73 3.32 -0.57
CA ILE A 80 -12.29 3.97 0.62
C ILE A 80 -12.09 5.48 0.52
N GLY A 81 -10.89 5.93 0.13
CA GLY A 81 -10.55 7.34 0.00
C GLY A 81 -11.43 8.04 -1.03
N MET A 82 -11.72 7.41 -2.17
CA MET A 82 -12.62 7.97 -3.18
C MET A 82 -14.03 8.17 -2.61
N LEU A 83 -14.58 7.18 -1.89
CA LEU A 83 -15.88 7.30 -1.23
C LEU A 83 -15.89 8.42 -0.19
N VAL A 84 -14.86 8.49 0.65
CA VAL A 84 -14.76 9.53 1.69
C VAL A 84 -14.61 10.92 1.07
N MET A 85 -13.81 11.07 0.02
CA MET A 85 -13.64 12.35 -0.69
C MET A 85 -14.92 12.80 -1.39
N LEU A 86 -15.71 11.85 -1.90
CA LEU A 86 -17.01 12.16 -2.48
C LEU A 86 -17.98 12.69 -1.40
N LEU A 87 -18.04 12.01 -0.25
CA LEU A 87 -18.86 12.44 0.88
C LEU A 87 -18.41 13.79 1.43
N MET A 88 -17.10 13.98 1.58
CA MET A 88 -16.48 15.25 1.98
C MET A 88 -16.90 16.37 1.04
N GLY A 89 -16.79 16.17 -0.27
CA GLY A 89 -17.16 17.19 -1.25
C GLY A 89 -18.65 17.53 -1.20
N ILE A 90 -19.53 16.55 -1.04
CA ILE A 90 -20.98 16.78 -0.89
C ILE A 90 -21.29 17.56 0.39
N VAL A 91 -20.61 17.25 1.50
CA VAL A 91 -20.82 17.93 2.79
C VAL A 91 -20.29 19.36 2.76
N SER A 92 -19.12 19.60 2.17
CA SER A 92 -18.48 20.93 2.16
C SER A 92 -19.03 21.86 1.08
N PHE A 93 -19.42 21.34 -0.10
CA PHE A 93 -19.82 22.13 -1.27
C PHE A 93 -21.29 21.91 -1.73
N GLY A 94 -22.05 21.04 -1.06
CA GLY A 94 -23.46 20.77 -1.36
C GLY A 94 -23.68 19.91 -2.60
N GLU A 95 -24.87 20.02 -3.24
CA GLU A 95 -25.23 19.27 -4.46
C GLU A 95 -24.74 19.94 -5.77
N THR A 96 -23.65 20.71 -5.69
CA THR A 96 -23.05 21.40 -6.84
C THR A 96 -22.05 20.48 -7.55
N LEU A 97 -21.76 20.72 -8.84
CA LEU A 97 -20.68 20.01 -9.55
C LEU A 97 -19.32 20.13 -8.86
N GLU A 98 -19.11 21.19 -8.08
CA GLU A 98 -17.90 21.43 -7.27
C GLU A 98 -17.69 20.36 -6.18
N ALA A 99 -18.77 19.74 -5.68
CA ALA A 99 -18.67 18.65 -4.71
C ALA A 99 -17.99 17.39 -5.26
N LEU A 100 -17.90 17.24 -6.58
CA LEU A 100 -17.17 16.14 -7.20
C LEU A 100 -15.67 16.41 -7.30
N ALA A 101 -15.23 17.66 -7.11
CA ALA A 101 -13.84 18.05 -7.34
C ALA A 101 -12.83 17.36 -6.41
N PRO A 102 -13.07 17.21 -5.08
CA PRO A 102 -12.16 16.47 -4.20
C PRO A 102 -11.98 15.02 -4.63
N ALA A 103 -13.09 14.34 -4.96
CA ALA A 103 -13.08 12.96 -5.43
C ALA A 103 -12.38 12.83 -6.79
N ALA A 104 -12.61 13.77 -7.71
CA ALA A 104 -11.96 13.80 -9.02
C ALA A 104 -10.44 14.03 -8.91
N MET A 105 -9.99 14.95 -8.05
CA MET A 105 -8.57 15.17 -7.79
C MET A 105 -7.93 13.95 -7.14
N TYR A 106 -8.61 13.31 -6.18
CA TYR A 106 -8.13 12.10 -5.51
C TYR A 106 -7.98 10.94 -6.51
N LEU A 107 -9.01 10.74 -7.34
CA LEU A 107 -8.98 9.74 -8.40
C LEU A 107 -7.89 10.04 -9.43
N GLY A 108 -7.71 11.31 -9.83
CA GLY A 108 -6.65 11.74 -10.74
C GLY A 108 -5.27 11.43 -10.20
N LEU A 109 -5.01 11.77 -8.93
CA LEU A 109 -3.75 11.48 -8.25
C LEU A 109 -3.45 9.97 -8.21
N HIS A 110 -4.44 9.16 -7.80
CA HIS A 110 -4.31 7.70 -7.75
C HIS A 110 -4.20 7.04 -9.12
N THR A 111 -4.86 7.60 -10.13
CA THR A 111 -4.77 7.12 -11.50
C THR A 111 -3.38 7.39 -12.07
N LEU A 112 -2.81 8.58 -11.80
CA LEU A 112 -1.44 8.90 -12.18
C LEU A 112 -0.43 7.97 -11.48
N GLU A 113 -0.61 7.70 -10.18
CA GLU A 113 0.22 6.73 -9.46
C GLU A 113 0.08 5.31 -10.04
N GLY A 114 -1.15 4.83 -10.20
CA GLY A 114 -1.46 3.47 -10.68
C GLY A 114 -1.09 3.22 -12.14
N GLN A 115 -1.20 4.22 -13.01
CA GLN A 115 -0.99 4.06 -14.46
C GLN A 115 0.40 4.50 -14.93
N LEU A 116 1.10 5.37 -14.19
CA LEU A 116 2.45 5.82 -14.55
C LEU A 116 3.50 5.24 -13.60
N ILE A 117 3.35 5.45 -12.29
CA ILE A 117 4.38 5.08 -11.32
C ILE A 117 4.48 3.56 -11.21
N THR A 118 3.36 2.86 -11.06
CA THR A 118 3.32 1.40 -10.96
C THR A 118 3.98 0.69 -12.15
N PRO A 119 3.65 0.96 -13.43
CA PRO A 119 4.29 0.28 -14.55
C PRO A 119 5.75 0.71 -14.78
N ILE A 120 6.13 1.95 -14.44
CA ILE A 120 7.54 2.42 -14.54
C ILE A 120 8.42 1.74 -13.48
N VAL A 121 7.92 1.58 -12.25
CA VAL A 121 8.70 1.07 -11.11
C VAL A 121 8.65 -0.47 -11.04
N LEU A 122 7.49 -1.09 -11.28
CA LEU A 122 7.31 -2.55 -11.09
C LEU A 122 7.40 -3.36 -12.39
N GLY A 123 7.28 -2.74 -13.56
CA GLY A 123 7.31 -3.40 -14.86
C GLY A 123 6.13 -4.37 -15.11
N LYS A 124 5.92 -4.78 -16.37
CA LYS A 124 4.81 -5.67 -16.81
C LYS A 124 4.74 -7.07 -16.14
N ARG A 125 5.69 -7.42 -15.26
CA ARG A 125 5.84 -8.77 -14.67
C ARG A 125 5.15 -8.94 -13.32
N MET A 126 4.66 -7.85 -12.71
CA MET A 126 3.87 -7.87 -11.47
C MET A 126 2.37 -7.67 -11.75
N ALA A 127 1.83 -8.28 -12.81
CA ALA A 127 0.38 -8.50 -12.88
C ALA A 127 0.02 -9.43 -11.71
N LEU A 128 -0.57 -8.87 -10.66
CA LEU A 128 -1.18 -9.62 -9.58
C LEU A 128 -2.68 -9.37 -9.69
N SER A 129 -3.48 -10.43 -9.61
CA SER A 129 -4.93 -10.31 -9.63
C SER A 129 -5.36 -9.39 -8.48
N PRO A 130 -6.10 -8.28 -8.76
CA PRO A 130 -6.58 -7.38 -7.73
C PRO A 130 -7.38 -8.10 -6.64
N LEU A 131 -8.10 -9.16 -7.02
CA LEU A 131 -8.87 -9.98 -6.11
C LEU A 131 -8.00 -10.72 -5.10
N VAL A 132 -6.90 -11.31 -5.56
CA VAL A 132 -5.93 -12.01 -4.70
C VAL A 132 -5.22 -11.02 -3.76
N LEU A 133 -4.92 -9.83 -4.25
CA LEU A 133 -4.31 -8.79 -3.43
C LEU A 133 -5.27 -8.34 -2.32
N ILE A 134 -6.56 -8.11 -2.64
CA ILE A 134 -7.59 -7.79 -1.63
C ILE A 134 -7.73 -8.93 -0.62
N LEU A 135 -7.82 -10.19 -1.05
CA LEU A 135 -7.91 -11.33 -0.14
C LEU A 135 -6.68 -11.42 0.78
N SER A 136 -5.49 -11.16 0.24
CA SER A 136 -4.26 -11.14 1.03
C SER A 136 -4.27 -10.01 2.04
N LEU A 137 -4.70 -8.81 1.66
CA LEU A 137 -4.87 -7.68 2.58
C LEU A 137 -5.88 -8.00 3.69
N MET A 138 -6.97 -8.72 3.39
CA MET A 138 -7.93 -9.17 4.40
C MET A 138 -7.31 -10.16 5.38
N VAL A 139 -6.60 -11.18 4.87
CA VAL A 139 -5.97 -12.21 5.71
C VAL A 139 -4.86 -11.62 6.58
N PHE A 140 -3.90 -10.93 5.97
CA PHE A 140 -2.77 -10.36 6.71
C PHE A 140 -3.20 -9.17 7.58
N GLY A 141 -4.10 -8.33 7.09
CA GLY A 141 -4.68 -7.24 7.87
C GLY A 141 -5.45 -7.74 9.10
N TRP A 142 -6.15 -8.88 9.00
CA TRP A 142 -6.78 -9.50 10.15
C TRP A 142 -5.77 -10.12 11.13
N LEU A 143 -4.68 -10.70 10.64
CA LEU A 143 -3.64 -11.32 11.48
C LEU A 143 -2.85 -10.29 12.30
N TRP A 144 -2.37 -9.22 11.67
CA TRP A 144 -1.40 -8.28 12.26
C TRP A 144 -1.75 -6.78 12.07
N GLY A 145 -2.97 -6.46 11.66
CA GLY A 145 -3.42 -5.07 11.49
C GLY A 145 -2.68 -4.32 10.40
N ILE A 146 -2.23 -3.10 10.70
CA ILE A 146 -1.48 -2.23 9.77
C ILE A 146 -0.18 -2.90 9.29
N VAL A 147 0.52 -3.61 10.18
CA VAL A 147 1.75 -4.32 9.80
C VAL A 147 1.46 -5.45 8.80
N GLY A 148 0.31 -6.11 8.96
CA GLY A 148 -0.15 -7.12 8.02
C GLY A 148 -0.49 -6.54 6.64
N LEU A 149 -1.17 -5.38 6.60
CA LEU A 149 -1.47 -4.67 5.35
C LEU A 149 -0.19 -4.28 4.59
N LEU A 150 0.80 -3.77 5.31
CA LEU A 150 2.12 -3.40 4.78
C LEU A 150 2.87 -4.60 4.18
N LEU A 151 2.86 -5.74 4.87
CA LEU A 151 3.60 -6.93 4.46
C LEU A 151 2.83 -7.79 3.45
N ALA A 152 1.53 -7.57 3.25
CA ALA A 152 0.70 -8.39 2.38
C ALA A 152 1.21 -8.41 0.94
N VAL A 153 1.56 -7.25 0.37
CA VAL A 153 2.06 -7.13 -1.01
C VAL A 153 3.39 -7.87 -1.20
N PRO A 154 4.46 -7.59 -0.43
CA PRO A 154 5.73 -8.30 -0.62
C PRO A 154 5.61 -9.80 -0.35
N LEU A 155 4.83 -10.22 0.67
CA LEU A 155 4.59 -11.64 0.92
C LEU A 155 3.87 -12.32 -0.24
N LEU A 156 2.85 -11.66 -0.81
CA LEU A 156 2.11 -12.18 -1.94
C LEU A 156 3.00 -12.33 -3.19
N VAL A 157 3.89 -11.37 -3.44
CA VAL A 157 4.89 -11.44 -4.51
C VAL A 157 5.84 -12.63 -4.28
N CYS A 158 6.33 -12.83 -3.06
CA CYS A 158 7.17 -13.99 -2.72
C CYS A 158 6.45 -15.32 -3.00
N VAL A 159 5.19 -15.45 -2.58
CA VAL A 159 4.38 -16.66 -2.81
C VAL A 159 4.20 -16.90 -4.31
N LYS A 160 3.86 -15.86 -5.09
CA LYS A 160 3.73 -15.96 -6.55
C LYS A 160 5.04 -16.46 -7.19
N LEU A 161 6.17 -15.89 -6.81
CA LEU A 161 7.48 -16.27 -7.36
C LEU A 161 7.86 -17.71 -7.05
N VAL A 162 7.52 -18.22 -5.85
CA VAL A 162 7.76 -19.62 -5.48
C VAL A 162 6.86 -20.55 -6.30
N LEU A 163 5.56 -20.25 -6.41
CA LEU A 163 4.62 -21.07 -7.18
C LEU A 163 4.98 -21.12 -8.68
N ALA A 164 5.48 -20.02 -9.23
CA ALA A 164 5.94 -19.95 -10.62
C ALA A 164 7.22 -20.76 -10.89
N ARG A 165 7.93 -21.23 -9.87
CA ARG A 165 9.18 -22.00 -9.99
C ARG A 165 8.99 -23.50 -9.74
N ILE A 166 7.85 -23.92 -9.21
CA ILE A 166 7.57 -25.32 -8.91
C ILE A 166 6.83 -25.95 -10.09
N GLU A 167 7.45 -26.94 -10.72
CA GLU A 167 6.83 -27.73 -11.80
C GLU A 167 5.51 -28.35 -11.31
N GLY A 168 4.39 -28.02 -11.97
CA GLY A 168 3.04 -28.48 -11.61
C GLY A 168 2.17 -27.50 -10.79
N LEU A 169 2.74 -26.43 -10.22
CA LEU A 169 1.98 -25.37 -9.52
C LEU A 169 1.81 -24.09 -10.34
N GLU A 170 2.26 -24.10 -11.61
CA GLU A 170 2.13 -22.97 -12.54
C GLU A 170 0.67 -22.50 -12.72
N GLY A 171 -0.31 -23.42 -12.61
CA GLY A 171 -1.73 -23.07 -12.66
C GLY A 171 -2.18 -22.18 -11.49
N TRP A 172 -1.63 -22.38 -10.30
CA TRP A 172 -1.88 -21.51 -9.14
C TRP A 172 -1.17 -20.17 -9.29
N ALA A 173 0.02 -20.14 -9.87
CA ALA A 173 0.72 -18.90 -10.18
C ALA A 173 -0.07 -18.03 -11.18
N ARG A 174 -0.77 -18.64 -12.15
CA ARG A 174 -1.68 -17.93 -13.07
C ARG A 174 -2.96 -17.41 -12.42
N LEU A 175 -3.45 -18.05 -11.35
CA LEU A 175 -4.59 -17.52 -10.57
C LEU A 175 -4.19 -16.29 -9.74
N LEU A 176 -2.91 -16.17 -9.41
CA LEU A 176 -2.35 -15.01 -8.74
C LEU A 176 -2.05 -13.85 -9.71
N GLU A 177 -2.04 -14.08 -11.03
CA GLU A 177 -1.94 -13.04 -12.08
C GLU A 177 -3.26 -12.34 -12.37
#